data_AF-A0A0W0U181-F1
#
_entry.id   AF-A0A0W0U181-F1
#
_cell.length_a   1.000
_cell.length_b   1.000
_cell.length_c   1.000
_cell.angle_alpha   90.00
_cell.angle_beta   90.00
_cell.angle_gamma   90.00
#
_symmetry.space_group_name_H-M   'P 1'
#
loop_
_entity.id
_entity.type
_entity.pdbx_description
1 polymer ?
#
loop_
_entity_poly.entity_id
_entity_poly.type
_entity_poly.pdbx_seq_one_letter_code
_entity_poly.pdbx_strand_id
1 'polypeptide(L)' 'MAQYIYKGFKVFYDIKPVSGPTNLYKADGYVVCCLDKKGLTPPQKFHTEYRTKTEVQNEIKRLLENYVDFEWKEFHEMHG' A
#
# COMPACT_ATOMS: atom_id res chain seq x y z
N MET A 1 -2.46 -13.86 0.61
CA MET A 1 -2.43 -12.65 -0.25
C MET A 1 -3.75 -11.91 -0.13
N ALA A 2 -3.79 -10.85 0.65
CA ALA A 2 -4.93 -9.94 0.64
C ALA A 2 -4.74 -8.93 -0.51
N GLN A 3 -5.80 -8.71 -1.29
CA GLN A 3 -5.81 -7.75 -2.38
C GLN A 3 -6.83 -6.66 -2.08
N TYR A 4 -6.39 -5.41 -2.09
CA TYR A 4 -7.26 -4.24 -1.95
C TYR A 4 -7.14 -3.38 -3.20
N ILE A 5 -8.28 -2.87 -3.68
CA ILE A 5 -8.35 -2.02 -4.88
C ILE A 5 -8.90 -0.66 -4.45
N TYR A 6 -8.18 0.41 -4.76
CA TYR A 6 -8.60 1.79 -4.45
C TYR A 6 -8.26 2.73 -5.60
N LYS A 7 -9.29 3.43 -6.13
CA LYS A 7 -9.20 4.38 -7.25
C LYS A 7 -8.29 3.92 -8.42
N GLY A 8 -8.33 2.64 -8.79
CA GLY A 8 -7.53 2.09 -9.89
C GLY A 8 -6.11 1.66 -9.51
N PHE A 9 -5.76 1.63 -8.23
CA PHE A 9 -4.53 1.03 -7.71
C PHE A 9 -4.83 -0.31 -7.07
N LYS A 10 -3.99 -1.32 -7.35
CA LYS A 10 -4.04 -2.64 -6.73
C LYS A 10 -2.93 -2.77 -5.70
N VAL A 11 -3.29 -3.32 -4.55
CA VAL A 11 -2.37 -3.47 -3.43
C VAL A 11 -2.23 -4.94 -3.09
N PHE A 12 -0.99 -5.37 -2.99
CA PHE A 12 -0.62 -6.71 -2.61
C PHE A 12 0.18 -6.61 -1.32
N TYR A 13 -0.28 -7.30 -0.28
CA TYR A 13 0.46 -7.36 0.98
C TYR A 13 0.31 -8.70 1.66
N ASP A 14 1.31 -9.00 2.49
CA ASP A 14 1.33 -10.16 3.35
C ASP A 14 1.66 -9.74 4.78
N ILE A 15 0.79 -10.11 5.72
CA ILE A 15 0.97 -9.81 7.14
C ILE A 15 1.48 -11.07 7.82
N LYS A 16 2.67 -10.99 8.40
CA LYS A 16 3.30 -12.09 9.13
C LYS A 16 3.56 -11.68 10.58
N PRO A 17 3.35 -12.58 11.56
CA PRO A 17 3.89 -12.34 12.89
C PRO A 17 5.42 -12.31 12.83
N VAL A 18 6.03 -11.41 13.58
CA VAL A 18 7.49 -11.36 13.73
C VAL A 18 7.89 -12.45 14.73
N SER A 19 8.72 -13.40 14.29
CA SER A 19 9.24 -14.44 15.18
C SER A 19 10.28 -13.84 16.13
N GLY A 20 9.94 -13.73 17.41
CA GLY A 20 10.80 -13.14 18.44
C GLY A 20 10.03 -12.81 19.72
N PRO A 21 10.68 -12.19 20.73
CA PRO A 21 10.02 -11.76 21.97
C PRO A 21 9.04 -10.59 21.75
N THR A 22 9.07 -9.98 20.57
CA THR A 22 8.20 -8.87 20.18
C THR A 22 6.89 -9.42 19.62
N ASN A 23 5.78 -9.15 20.33
CA ASN A 23 4.40 -9.40 19.85
C ASN A 23 4.03 -8.40 18.73
N LEU A 24 4.78 -8.42 17.63
CA LEU A 24 4.60 -7.54 16.48
C LEU A 24 4.16 -8.36 15.26
N TYR A 25 3.38 -7.70 14.42
CA TYR A 25 3.00 -8.11 13.10
C TYR A 25 3.70 -7.17 12.13
N LYS A 26 4.38 -7.75 11.15
CA LYS A 26 4.93 -7.01 10.03
C LYS A 26 4.06 -7.21 8.80
N ALA A 27 3.95 -6.16 7.99
CA ALA A 27 3.43 -6.27 6.64
C ALA A 27 4.45 -5.74 5.64
N ASP A 28 4.73 -6.60 4.66
CA ASP A 28 5.49 -6.25 3.48
C ASP A 28 4.53 -6.30 2.29
N GLY A 29 4.53 -5.25 1.47
CA GLY A 29 3.62 -5.15 0.36
C GLY A 29 4.09 -4.20 -0.72
N TYR A 30 3.32 -4.15 -1.79
CA TYR A 30 3.54 -3.22 -2.89
C TYR A 30 2.22 -2.78 -3.53
N VAL A 31 2.26 -1.59 -4.13
CA VAL A 31 1.15 -0.93 -4.81
C VAL A 31 1.45 -0.90 -6.30
N VAL A 32 0.44 -1.18 -7.13
CA VAL A 32 0.52 -1.12 -8.59
C VAL A 32 -0.59 -0.24 -9.12
N CYS A 33 -0.24 0.78 -9.90
CA CYS A 33 -1.22 1.58 -10.64
C CYS A 33 -1.78 0.75 -11.80
N CYS A 34 -3.09 0.48 -11.82
CA CYS A 34 -3.73 -0.21 -12.94
C CYS A 34 -4.18 0.75 -14.05
N LEU A 35 -4.14 2.06 -13.80
CA LEU A 35 -4.46 3.08 -14.79
C LEU A 35 -3.29 3.32 -15.75
N ASP A 36 -2.08 3.03 -15.32
CA ASP A 36 -0.88 3.11 -16.13
C ASP A 36 -0.82 1.94 -17.12
N LYS A 37 -1.46 2.13 -18.29
CA LYS A 37 -1.51 1.13 -19.37
C LYS A 37 -0.14 0.86 -20.00
N LYS A 38 0.86 1.72 -19.76
CA LYS A 38 2.22 1.60 -20.32
C LYS A 38 3.19 0.85 -19.40
N GLY A 39 2.81 0.55 -18.15
CA GLY A 39 3.69 -0.12 -17.18
C GLY A 39 4.92 0.71 -16.79
N LEU A 40 4.85 2.03 -16.95
CA LEU A 40 5.87 3.01 -16.61
C LEU A 40 5.92 3.29 -15.10
N THR A 41 4.81 3.14 -14.36
CA THR A 41 4.82 3.40 -12.92
C THR A 41 5.38 2.18 -12.20
N PRO A 42 6.58 2.25 -11.60
CA PRO A 42 7.15 1.12 -10.89
C PRO A 42 6.29 0.77 -9.67
N PRO A 43 6.17 -0.52 -9.29
CA PRO A 43 5.46 -0.90 -8.08
C PRO A 43 6.08 -0.25 -6.85
N GLN A 44 5.27 0.50 -6.10
CA GLN A 44 5.73 1.16 -4.88
C GLN A 44 5.68 0.17 -3.72
N LYS A 45 6.84 -0.20 -3.18
CA LYS A 45 6.94 -1.10 -2.03
C LYS A 45 6.67 -0.33 -0.72
N PHE A 46 6.05 -1.00 0.23
CA PHE A 46 5.88 -0.48 1.59
C PHE A 46 6.14 -1.59 2.62
N HIS A 47 6.52 -1.14 3.80
CA HIS A 47 6.79 -1.97 4.97
C HIS A 47 6.21 -1.29 6.20
N THR A 48 5.55 -2.05 7.07
CA THR A 48 5.01 -1.54 8.32
C THR A 48 4.95 -2.60 9.42
N GLU A 49 5.09 -2.19 10.68
CA GLU A 49 5.13 -3.09 11.83
C GLU A 49 4.27 -2.54 12.98
N TYR A 50 3.31 -3.33 13.45
CA TYR A 50 2.44 -2.96 14.58
C TYR A 50 2.17 -4.13 15.52
N ARG A 51 1.65 -3.83 16.71
CA ARG A 51 1.34 -4.82 17.75
C ARG A 51 0.15 -5.71 17.40
N THR A 52 -0.76 -5.21 16.58
CA THR A 52 -1.94 -5.97 16.16
C THR A 52 -2.08 -6.00 14.65
N LYS A 53 -2.64 -7.09 14.13
CA LYS A 53 -2.97 -7.23 12.70
C LYS A 53 -3.92 -6.12 12.21
N THR A 54 -4.83 -5.66 13.07
CA THR A 54 -5.77 -4.58 12.76
C THR A 54 -5.07 -3.24 12.56
N GLU A 55 -4.11 -2.90 13.41
CA GLU A 55 -3.30 -1.68 13.25
C GLU A 55 -2.48 -1.72 11.97
N VAL A 56 -1.86 -2.87 11.67
CA VAL A 56 -1.17 -3.08 10.39
C VAL A 56 -2.11 -2.82 9.21
N GLN A 57 -3.32 -3.37 9.22
CA GLN A 57 -4.29 -3.16 8.14
C GLN A 57 -4.74 -1.70 8.02
N ASN A 58 -4.95 -1.02 9.14
CA ASN A 58 -5.32 0.40 9.14
C ASN A 58 -4.19 1.28 8.58
N GLU A 59 -2.94 1.02 8.95
CA GLU A 59 -1.83 1.80 8.42
C GLU A 59 -1.60 1.53 6.94
N ILE A 60 -1.71 0.28 6.49
CA ILE A 60 -1.70 -0.06 5.05
C ILE A 60 -2.77 0.77 4.34
N LYS A 61 -4.00 0.79 4.84
CA LYS A 61 -5.08 1.58 4.24
C LYS A 61 -4.73 3.07 4.16
N ARG A 62 -4.17 3.64 5.23
CA ARG A 62 -3.79 5.06 5.28
C ARG A 62 -2.65 5.40 4.32
N LEU A 63 -1.60 4.56 4.26
CA LEU A 63 -0.49 4.72 3.32
C LEU A 63 -0.99 4.73 1.88
N LEU A 64 -1.95 3.87 1.57
CA LEU A 64 -2.56 3.78 0.25
C LEU A 64 -3.41 4.99 -0.07
N GLU A 65 -4.28 5.41 0.84
CA GLU A 65 -5.12 6.59 0.64
C GLU A 65 -4.24 7.83 0.39
N ASN A 66 -3.17 8.02 1.19
CA ASN A 66 -2.23 9.11 0.99
C ASN A 66 -1.48 9.03 -0.34
N TYR A 67 -0.97 7.85 -0.71
CA TYR A 67 -0.23 7.67 -1.97
C TYR A 67 -1.14 7.91 -3.17
N VAL A 68 -2.33 7.32 -3.16
CA VAL A 68 -3.29 7.45 -4.25
C VAL A 68 -3.81 8.88 -4.35
N ASP A 69 -4.13 9.54 -3.25
CA ASP A 69 -4.55 10.95 -3.31
C ASP A 69 -3.39 11.88 -3.73
N PHE A 70 -2.14 11.58 -3.37
CA PHE A 70 -0.97 12.30 -3.88
C PHE A 70 -0.80 12.14 -5.39
N GLU A 71 -0.74 10.90 -5.90
CA GLU A 71 -0.59 10.63 -7.33
C GLU A 71 -1.78 11.16 -8.14
N TRP A 72 -3.00 11.05 -7.59
CA TRP A 72 -4.20 11.59 -8.23
C TRP A 72 -4.14 13.11 -8.34
N LYS A 73 -3.63 13.78 -7.29
CA LYS A 73 -3.45 15.22 -7.27
C LYS A 73 -2.37 15.65 -8.27
N GLU A 74 -1.20 15.00 -8.27
CA GLU A 74 -0.13 15.30 -9.24
C GLU A 74 -0.58 15.08 -10.68
N PHE A 75 -1.31 13.99 -10.95
CA PHE A 75 -1.86 13.71 -12.28
C PHE A 75 -2.83 14.81 -12.74
N HIS A 76 -3.69 15.30 -11.84
CA HIS A 76 -4.64 16.38 -12.16
C HIS A 76 -3.99 17.76 -12.25
N GLU A 77 -2.92 18.05 -11.49
CA GLU A 77 -2.20 19.32 -11.56
C GLU A 77 -1.30 19.41 -12.81
N MET A 78 -0.72 18.30 -13.27
CA MET A 78 0.12 18.30 -14.48
C MET A 78 -0.66 18.27 -15.80
N HIS A 79 -1.92 17.84 -15.78
CA HIS A 79 -2.79 17.74 -16.97
C HIS A 79 -3.98 18.72 -16.95
N GLY A 80 -4.05 19.63 -15.98
CA GLY A 80 -5.09 20.66 -15.82
C GLY A 80 -4.75 21.98 -16.49
#